data_AF-A0A6G3XR81-F1
#
_entry.id   AF-A0A6G3XR81-F1
#
_cell.length_a   1.000
_cell.length_b   1.000
_cell.length_c   1.000
_cell.angle_alpha   90.00
_cell.angle_beta   90.00
_cell.angle_gamma   90.00
#
_symmetry.space_group_name_H-M   'P 1'
#
loop_
_entity.id
_entity.type
_entity.pdbx_description
1 polymer ?
#
loop_
_entity_poly.entity_id
_entity_poly.type
_entity_poly.pdbx_seq_one_letter_code
_entity_poly.pdbx_strand_id
1 'polypeptide(L)'
;EMSGAAGVRLYSRVPITPRWLARNVLPVSRRLREDRQAALLHLRRGWLYGPHVDIVARSVPGRPPLDWAGIAAALDAGPADGATVLDEETYLAQARETGRLEGVAPP
;
A
#
# COMPACT_ATOMS: atom_id res chain seq x y z
N GLU A 1 18.50 -16.66 -3.52
CA GLU A 1 18.03 -15.85 -2.37
C GLU A 1 17.26 -14.63 -2.87
N MET A 2 16.01 -14.43 -2.43
CA MET A 2 15.15 -13.33 -2.88
C MET A 2 15.29 -12.06 -2.01
N SER A 3 16.51 -11.64 -1.70
CA SER A 3 16.76 -10.52 -0.75
C SER A 3 16.80 -9.12 -1.40
N GLY A 4 15.93 -8.84 -2.37
CA GLY A 4 15.98 -7.58 -3.13
C GLY A 4 14.66 -6.82 -3.30
N ALA A 5 13.53 -7.39 -2.87
CA ALA A 5 12.25 -6.70 -2.91
C ALA A 5 12.05 -5.93 -1.60
N ALA A 6 12.18 -4.62 -1.67
CA ALA A 6 11.80 -3.70 -0.60
C ALA A 6 10.49 -3.01 -0.98
N GLY A 7 9.83 -2.41 0.00
CA GLY A 7 8.52 -1.81 -0.22
C GLY A 7 8.14 -0.80 0.84
N VAL A 8 7.11 -0.03 0.53
CA VAL A 8 6.46 0.90 1.45
C VAL A 8 4.99 0.52 1.61
N ARG A 9 4.46 0.73 2.82
CA ARG A 9 3.07 0.51 3.16
C ARG A 9 2.39 1.84 3.44
N LEU A 10 1.28 2.09 2.75
CA LEU A 10 0.41 3.24 3.01
C LEU A 10 -0.88 2.75 3.68
N TYR A 11 -1.05 3.09 4.96
CA TYR A 11 -2.30 2.86 5.68
C TYR A 11 -3.36 3.89 5.29
N SER A 12 -4.62 3.47 5.35
CA SER A 12 -5.79 4.30 5.09
C SER A 12 -6.84 4.07 6.16
N ARG A 13 -7.52 5.15 6.59
CA ARG A 13 -8.71 5.07 7.44
C ARG A 13 -10.02 5.05 6.65
N VAL A 14 -9.93 5.11 5.32
CA VAL A 14 -11.08 4.98 4.40
C VAL A 14 -10.92 3.72 3.54
N PRO A 15 -12.01 3.16 2.98
CA PRO A 15 -11.93 2.00 2.09
C PRO A 15 -11.00 2.23 0.88
N ILE A 16 -10.15 1.25 0.59
CA ILE A 16 -9.26 1.27 -0.59
C ILE A 16 -10.05 0.87 -1.83
N THR A 17 -10.65 1.86 -2.47
CA THR A 17 -11.36 1.72 -3.74
C THR A 17 -10.44 1.98 -4.95
N PRO A 18 -10.82 1.56 -6.16
CA PRO A 18 -10.07 1.92 -7.37
C PRO A 18 -9.88 3.44 -7.55
N ARG A 19 -10.88 4.25 -7.19
CA ARG A 19 -10.79 5.71 -7.24
C ARG A 19 -9.77 6.25 -6.23
N TRP A 20 -9.75 5.70 -5.02
CA TRP A 20 -8.77 6.05 -3.99
C TRP A 20 -7.35 5.70 -4.45
N LEU A 21 -7.14 4.49 -5.00
CA LEU A 21 -5.85 4.06 -5.57
C LEU A 21 -5.38 5.00 -6.68
N ALA A 22 -6.29 5.35 -7.60
CA ALA A 22 -5.99 6.23 -8.73
C ALA A 22 -5.51 7.61 -8.29
N ARG A 23 -6.03 8.11 -7.17
CA ARG A 23 -5.67 9.41 -6.60
C ARG A 23 -4.36 9.36 -5.80
N ASN A 24 -4.22 8.36 -4.93
CA ASN A 24 -3.22 8.40 -3.86
C ASN A 24 -1.98 7.53 -4.13
N VAL A 25 -2.08 6.52 -5.00
CA VAL A 25 -1.01 5.53 -5.22
C VAL A 25 -0.48 5.54 -6.65
N LEU A 26 -1.37 5.70 -7.63
CA LEU A 26 -0.98 5.65 -9.05
C LEU A 26 0.01 6.75 -9.48
N PRO A 27 -0.08 8.01 -9.02
CA PRO A 27 0.89 9.04 -9.41
C PRO A 27 2.33 8.66 -9.06
N VAL A 28 2.57 8.19 -7.83
CA VAL A 28 3.89 7.72 -7.37
C VAL A 28 4.34 6.49 -8.15
N SER A 29 3.44 5.53 -8.33
CA SER A 29 3.70 4.29 -9.08
C SER A 29 4.07 4.54 -10.55
N ARG A 30 3.40 5.49 -11.21
CA ARG A 30 3.68 5.88 -12.60
C ARG A 30 5.04 6.55 -12.71
N ARG A 31 5.36 7.48 -11.80
CA ARG A 31 6.66 8.14 -11.77
C ARG A 31 7.83 7.15 -11.65
N LEU A 32 7.72 6.16 -10.77
CA LEU A 32 8.73 5.10 -10.61
C LEU A 32 8.98 4.31 -11.91
N ARG A 33 7.94 4.14 -12.73
CA ARG A 33 8.02 3.46 -14.03
C ARG A 33 8.58 4.38 -15.11
N GLU A 34 8.12 5.63 -15.16
CA GLU A 34 8.54 6.66 -16.13
C GLU A 34 10.02 7.01 -15.97
N ASP A 35 10.49 7.17 -14.74
CA ASP A 35 11.90 7.44 -14.40
C ASP A 35 12.80 6.20 -14.62
N ARG A 36 12.23 5.06 -15.06
CA ARG A 36 12.88 3.76 -15.24
C ARG A 36 13.71 3.34 -14.02
N GLN A 37 13.21 3.65 -12.83
CA GLN A 37 13.86 3.33 -11.57
C GLN A 37 13.47 1.93 -11.08
N ALA A 38 12.24 1.50 -11.36
CA ALA A 38 11.73 0.19 -10.97
C ALA A 38 11.63 -0.78 -12.18
N ALA A 39 12.28 -1.95 -12.08
CA ALA A 39 12.17 -3.05 -13.04
C ALA A 39 10.91 -3.91 -12.80
N LEU A 40 10.48 -4.01 -11.55
CA LEU A 40 9.26 -4.68 -11.14
C LEU A 40 8.52 -3.74 -10.19
N LEU A 41 7.22 -3.59 -10.39
CA LEU A 41 6.33 -2.85 -9.50
C LEU A 41 5.07 -3.68 -9.28
N HIS A 42 4.77 -3.99 -8.02
CA HIS A 42 3.56 -4.68 -7.62
C HIS A 42 2.83 -3.86 -6.55
N LEU A 43 1.52 -3.72 -6.75
CA LEU A 43 0.62 -3.11 -5.78
C LEU A 43 -0.24 -4.20 -5.15
N ARG A 44 -0.21 -4.31 -3.82
CA ARG A 44 -1.02 -5.26 -3.08
C ARG A 44 -1.89 -4.54 -2.07
N ARG A 45 -3.18 -4.89 -2.00
CA ARG A 45 -4.07 -4.43 -0.92
C ARG A 45 -3.99 -5.39 0.25
N GLY A 46 -4.07 -4.86 1.46
CA GLY A 46 -4.12 -5.65 2.68
C GLY A 46 -5.06 -5.03 3.72
N TRP A 47 -5.35 -5.83 4.74
CA TRP A 47 -6.31 -5.51 5.79
C TRP A 47 -5.75 -5.76 7.20
N LEU A 48 -4.71 -6.58 7.35
CA LEU A 48 -4.17 -6.81 8.69
C LEU A 48 -3.59 -5.49 9.27
N TYR A 49 -4.02 -5.12 10.47
CA TYR A 49 -3.72 -3.86 11.16
C TYR A 49 -4.31 -2.58 10.53
N GLY A 50 -5.34 -2.71 9.71
CA GLY A 50 -5.97 -1.57 9.02
C GLY A 50 -5.87 -1.70 7.50
N PRO A 51 -6.78 -1.05 6.74
CA PRO A 51 -6.70 -1.06 5.29
C PRO A 51 -5.39 -0.42 4.84
N HIS A 52 -4.65 -1.10 3.98
CA HIS A 52 -3.41 -0.57 3.45
C HIS A 52 -3.12 -1.03 2.03
N VAL A 53 -2.20 -0.31 1.38
CA VAL A 53 -1.58 -0.73 0.12
C VAL A 53 -0.08 -0.87 0.33
N ASP A 54 0.45 -2.02 -0.07
CA ASP A 54 1.89 -2.24 -0.20
C ASP A 54 2.31 -1.89 -1.63
N ILE A 55 3.31 -1.03 -1.76
CA ILE A 55 4.06 -0.82 -3.00
C ILE A 55 5.36 -1.58 -2.86
N VAL A 56 5.53 -2.63 -3.68
CA VAL A 56 6.73 -3.44 -3.69
C VAL A 56 7.41 -3.27 -5.03
N ALA A 57 8.69 -2.94 -5.02
CA ALA A 57 9.44 -2.74 -6.25
C ALA A 57 10.87 -3.24 -6.14
N ARG A 58 11.46 -3.47 -7.31
CA ARG A 58 12.89 -3.78 -7.46
C ARG A 58 13.54 -2.75 -8.35
N SER A 59 14.70 -2.25 -7.93
CA SER A 59 15.53 -1.36 -8.76
C SER A 59 15.89 -2.03 -10.09
N VAL A 60 15.99 -1.23 -11.13
CA VAL A 60 16.59 -1.68 -12.40
C VAL A 60 18.06 -2.06 -12.17
N PRO A 61 18.54 -3.22 -12.68
CA PRO A 61 19.96 -3.58 -12.59
C PRO A 61 20.88 -2.48 -13.14
N GLY A 62 21.96 -2.19 -12.42
CA GLY A 62 22.91 -1.12 -12.79
C GLY A 62 22.46 0.30 -12.45
N ARG A 63 21.30 0.47 -11.81
CA ARG A 63 20.84 1.75 -11.23
C ARG A 63 21.02 1.75 -9.71
N PRO A 64 21.05 2.94 -9.08
CA PRO A 64 21.00 3.04 -7.62
C PRO A 64 19.77 2.33 -7.01
N PRO A 65 19.86 1.92 -5.74
CA PRO A 65 18.70 1.47 -4.97
C PRO A 65 17.56 2.50 -5.00
N LEU A 66 16.31 2.03 -4.92
CA LEU A 66 15.15 2.91 -4.79
C LEU A 66 15.22 3.71 -3.49
N ASP A 67 14.95 5.01 -3.57
CA ASP A 67 14.81 5.88 -2.41
C ASP A 67 13.44 5.65 -1.75
N TRP A 68 13.37 4.62 -0.90
CA TRP A 68 12.13 4.28 -0.20
C TRP A 68 11.65 5.38 0.74
N ALA A 69 12.56 6.18 1.31
CA ALA A 69 12.19 7.29 2.18
C ALA A 69 11.51 8.40 1.36
N GLY A 70 12.07 8.77 0.21
CA GLY A 70 11.47 9.72 -0.71
C GLY A 70 10.14 9.22 -1.30
N ILE A 71 10.05 7.93 -1.64
CA ILE A 71 8.79 7.32 -2.10
C ILE A 71 7.73 7.38 -0.99
N ALA A 72 8.09 7.05 0.26
CA ALA A 72 7.18 7.12 1.39
C ALA A 72 6.71 8.55 1.65
N ALA A 73 7.61 9.54 1.57
CA ALA A 73 7.27 10.95 1.73
C ALA A 73 6.36 11.48 0.60
N ALA A 74 6.43 10.90 -0.60
CA ALA A 74 5.58 11.25 -1.72
C ALA A 74 4.20 10.57 -1.68
N LEU A 75 4.01 9.57 -0.81
CA LEU A 75 2.73 8.91 -0.62
C LEU A 75 1.92 9.65 0.44
N ASP A 76 0.72 10.08 0.05
CA ASP A 76 -0.24 10.68 0.95
C ASP A 76 -1.60 10.00 0.75
N ALA A 77 -2.15 9.44 1.82
CA ALA A 77 -3.50 8.87 1.83
C ALA A 77 -4.58 9.97 1.76
N GLY A 78 -4.20 11.22 1.99
CA GLY A 78 -5.06 12.36 2.21
C GLY A 78 -5.69 12.34 3.61
N PRO A 79 -6.40 13.41 3.98
CA PRO A 79 -7.21 13.41 5.19
C PRO A 79 -8.27 12.29 5.12
N ALA A 80 -8.55 11.72 6.29
CA ALA A 80 -9.66 10.81 6.48
C ALA A 80 -10.80 11.59 7.13
N ASP A 81 -11.61 12.23 6.30
CA ASP A 81 -12.71 13.07 6.72
C ASP A 81 -14.05 12.61 6.12
N GLY A 82 -15.11 12.72 6.92
CA GLY A 82 -16.49 12.46 6.50
C GLY A 82 -17.01 11.04 6.75
N ALA A 83 -18.19 10.76 6.20
CA ALA A 83 -18.97 9.53 6.46
C ALA A 83 -18.32 8.23 5.94
N THR A 84 -17.20 8.31 5.22
CA THR A 84 -16.49 7.16 4.67
C THR A 84 -15.31 6.71 5.54
N VAL A 85 -15.04 7.40 6.64
CA VAL A 85 -14.06 6.93 7.64
C VAL A 85 -14.57 5.63 8.25
N LEU A 86 -13.70 4.63 8.29
CA LEU A 86 -14.01 3.34 8.86
C LEU A 86 -14.11 3.46 10.38
N ASP A 87 -15.24 3.04 10.90
CA ASP A 87 -15.43 2.78 12.31
C ASP A 87 -14.58 1.57 12.75
N GLU A 88 -13.94 1.68 13.91
CA GLU A 88 -12.99 0.70 14.41
C GLU A 88 -13.68 -0.63 14.74
N GLU A 89 -14.83 -0.60 15.41
CA GLU A 89 -15.57 -1.81 15.79
C GLU A 89 -16.00 -2.58 14.54
N THR A 90 -16.61 -1.87 13.59
CA THR A 90 -17.02 -2.40 12.29
C THR A 90 -15.83 -3.00 11.54
N TYR A 91 -14.69 -2.31 11.56
CA TYR A 91 -13.48 -2.78 10.89
C TYR A 91 -12.91 -4.05 11.53
N LEU A 92 -12.82 -4.10 12.86
CA LEU A 92 -12.31 -5.27 13.59
C LEU A 92 -13.21 -6.50 13.37
N ALA A 93 -14.53 -6.32 13.28
CA ALA A 93 -15.44 -7.41 12.91
C ALA A 93 -15.13 -7.99 11.52
N GLN A 94 -14.93 -7.12 10.52
CA GLN A 94 -14.53 -7.53 9.16
C GLN A 94 -13.14 -8.18 9.13
N ALA A 95 -12.18 -7.64 9.88
CA ALA A 95 -10.82 -8.15 9.96
C ALA A 95 -10.78 -9.56 10.57
N ARG A 96 -11.57 -9.83 11.62
CA ARG A 96 -11.67 -11.18 12.21
C ARG A 96 -12.24 -12.20 11.22
N GLU A 97 -13.28 -11.82 10.49
CA GLU A 97 -13.87 -12.73 9.48
C GLU A 97 -12.91 -12.97 8.31
N THR A 98 -12.21 -11.94 7.86
CA THR A 98 -11.19 -12.08 6.81
C THR A 98 -10.03 -12.95 7.30
N GLY A 99 -9.58 -12.76 8.54
CA GLY A 99 -8.54 -13.58 9.16
C GLY A 99 -8.93 -15.06 9.26
N ARG A 100 -10.19 -15.34 9.62
CA ARG A 100 -10.73 -16.71 9.63
C ARG A 100 -10.66 -17.36 8.25
N LEU A 101 -10.99 -16.61 7.19
CA LEU A 101 -10.97 -17.09 5.80
C LEU A 101 -9.55 -17.28 5.25
N GLU A 102 -8.62 -16.41 5.63
CA GLU A 102 -7.24 -16.39 5.12
C GLU A 102 -6.24 -17.17 5.99
N GLY A 103 -6.68 -17.74 7.12
CA GLY A 103 -5.81 -18.45 8.06
C GLY A 103 -4.85 -17.52 8.81
N VAL A 104 -5.24 -16.25 9.01
CA VAL A 104 -4.47 -15.24 9.73
C VAL A 104 -5.05 -15.08 11.14
N ALA A 105 -4.17 -15.02 12.16
CA ALA A 105 -4.59 -14.82 13.53
C ALA A 105 -5.41 -13.51 13.68
N PRO A 106 -6.49 -13.53 14.48
CA PRO A 106 -7.34 -12.34 14.65
C PRO A 106 -6.57 -11.21 15.35
N PRO A 107 -6.88 -9.94 15.01
CA PRO A 107 -6.40 -8.77 15.73
C PRO A 107 -7.11 -8.55 17.08
#